data_AF-A0A5N3XNA4-F1
#
_entry.id   AF-A0A5N3XNA4-F1
#
_cell.length_a   1.000
_cell.length_b   1.000
_cell.length_c   1.000
_cell.angle_alpha   90.00
_cell.angle_beta   90.00
_cell.angle_gamma   90.00
#
_symmetry.space_group_name_H-M   'P 1'
#
loop_
_entity.id
_entity.type
_entity.pdbx_description
1 polymer ?
#
loop_
_entity_poly.entity_id
_entity_poly.type
_entity_poly.pdbx_seq_one_letter_code
_entity_poly.pdbx_strand_id
1 'polypeptide(L)' 'MDKKLDCKHYSTISELPRASAVRLASLLDLPAQLLELYQQGFSLAALHPFVQPTPEREKTPLEHIFRAILIKKTD' A
#
# COMPACT_ATOMS: atom_id res chain seq x y z
N MET A 1 13.08 9.74 33.60
CA MET A 1 11.81 10.12 32.96
C MET A 1 11.99 10.04 31.46
N ASP A 2 11.72 8.85 30.99
CA ASP A 2 11.87 8.36 29.63
C ASP A 2 10.98 9.19 28.69
N LYS A 3 11.61 10.05 27.89
CA LYS A 3 10.90 10.79 26.84
C LYS A 3 10.68 9.87 25.65
N LYS A 4 9.57 9.13 25.78
CA LYS A 4 8.61 8.73 24.75
C LYS A 4 9.11 8.91 23.31
N LEU A 5 9.33 7.77 22.64
CA LEU A 5 9.38 7.68 21.18
C LEU A 5 8.20 8.47 20.59
N ASP A 6 8.49 9.57 19.92
CA ASP A 6 7.54 10.18 18.99
C ASP A 6 7.68 9.46 17.65
N CYS A 7 7.09 8.26 17.56
CA CYS A 7 6.81 7.63 16.29
C CYS A 7 5.44 8.11 15.80
N LYS A 8 5.32 9.39 15.46
CA LYS A 8 4.18 9.89 14.69
C LYS A 8 4.53 9.97 13.21
N HIS A 9 4.77 8.81 12.60
CA HIS A 9 4.76 8.67 11.15
C HIS A 9 3.39 8.16 10.71
N TYR A 10 2.38 9.03 10.84
CA TYR A 10 1.09 8.78 10.21
C TYR A 10 1.19 9.28 8.78
N SER A 11 1.67 8.43 7.87
CA SER A 11 1.64 8.74 6.44
C SER A 11 0.18 8.80 6.01
N THR A 12 -0.34 10.02 5.83
CA THR A 12 -1.62 10.30 5.15
C THR A 12 -1.51 9.75 3.72
N ILE A 13 -2.58 9.17 3.13
CA ILE A 13 -2.48 8.60 1.76
C ILE A 13 -2.18 9.69 0.72
N SER A 14 -2.46 10.94 1.06
CA SER A 14 -2.07 12.15 0.33
C SER A 14 -0.56 12.45 0.35
N GLU A 15 0.21 11.83 1.25
CA GLU A 15 1.67 12.02 1.42
C GLU A 15 2.49 10.75 1.16
N LEU A 16 1.86 9.65 0.71
CA LEU A 16 2.62 8.62 0.03
C LEU A 16 3.28 9.30 -1.17
N PRO A 17 4.60 9.13 -1.39
CA PRO A 17 5.19 9.61 -2.64
C PRO A 17 4.31 9.07 -3.76
N ARG A 18 3.81 9.98 -4.60
CA ARG A 18 2.80 9.78 -5.68
C ARG A 18 3.05 8.54 -6.55
N ALA A 19 4.20 7.89 -6.42
CA ALA A 19 4.68 6.73 -7.15
C ALA A 19 4.36 5.33 -6.56
N SER A 20 3.91 5.18 -5.30
CA SER A 20 3.84 3.83 -4.66
C SER A 20 2.45 3.20 -4.52
N ALA A 21 1.37 3.95 -4.81
CA ALA A 21 0.00 3.46 -4.70
C ALA A 21 -0.78 3.75 -6.00
N VAL A 22 -1.56 2.79 -6.46
CA VAL A 22 -2.40 2.90 -7.66
C VAL A 22 -3.85 2.61 -7.29
N ARG A 23 -4.78 3.41 -7.81
CA ARG A 23 -6.22 3.16 -7.69
C ARG A 23 -6.67 2.23 -8.82
N LEU A 24 -7.34 1.15 -8.47
CA LEU A 24 -7.89 0.18 -9.42
C LEU A 24 -9.41 0.22 -9.37
N ALA A 25 -10.05 0.06 -10.53
CA ALA A 25 -11.49 -0.15 -10.59
C ALA A 25 -11.85 -1.58 -10.14
N SER A 26 -10.96 -2.55 -10.39
CA SER A 26 -11.11 -3.95 -10.00
C SER A 26 -9.76 -4.59 -9.64
N LEU A 27 -9.78 -5.62 -8.77
CA LEU A 27 -8.62 -6.48 -8.55
C LEU A 27 -8.20 -7.22 -9.83
N LEU A 28 -9.10 -7.38 -10.80
CA LEU A 28 -8.77 -7.96 -12.11
C LEU A 28 -7.81 -7.10 -12.93
N ASP A 29 -7.72 -5.79 -12.64
CA ASP A 29 -6.79 -4.87 -13.31
C ASP A 29 -5.36 -4.97 -12.74
N LEU A 30 -5.21 -5.61 -11.57
CA LEU A 30 -3.95 -5.72 -10.85
C LEU A 30 -2.83 -6.36 -11.69
N PRO A 31 -3.03 -7.46 -12.44
CA PRO A 31 -1.97 -8.06 -13.24
C PRO A 31 -1.37 -7.11 -14.28
N ALA A 32 -2.19 -6.25 -14.89
CA ALA A 32 -1.72 -5.29 -15.88
C ALA A 32 -0.83 -4.20 -15.25
N GLN A 33 -1.14 -3.78 -14.02
CA GLN A 33 -0.34 -2.79 -13.29
C GLN A 33 1.00 -3.32 -12.79
N LEU A 34 1.10 -4.63 -12.55
CA LEU A 34 2.31 -5.28 -12.07
C LEU A 34 3.16 -5.89 -13.20
N LEU A 35 2.76 -5.74 -14.47
CA LEU A 35 3.38 -6.40 -15.61
C LEU A 35 4.89 -6.17 -15.70
N GLU A 36 5.33 -4.92 -15.55
CA GLU A 36 6.77 -4.57 -15.57
C GLU A 36 7.54 -5.27 -14.44
N LEU A 37 6.96 -5.34 -13.24
CA LEU A 37 7.57 -6.01 -12.09
C LEU A 37 7.67 -7.53 -12.33
N TYR A 38 6.65 -8.15 -12.91
CA TYR A 38 6.70 -9.56 -13.27
C TYR A 38 7.78 -9.85 -14.31
N GLN A 39 7.95 -8.98 -15.30
CA GLN A 39 9.04 -9.08 -16.28
C GLN A 39 10.43 -8.90 -15.65
N GLN A 40 10.52 -8.15 -14.55
CA GLN A 40 11.73 -7.99 -13.75
C GLN A 40 12.00 -9.15 -12.78
N GLY A 41 11.17 -10.21 -12.79
CA GLY A 41 11.33 -11.40 -11.95
C GLY A 41 10.69 -11.31 -10.56
N PHE A 42 9.83 -10.30 -10.33
CA PHE A 42 9.01 -10.26 -9.12
C PHE A 42 7.81 -11.22 -9.23
N SER A 43 7.29 -11.65 -8.09
CA SER A 43 6.06 -12.45 -7.98
C SER A 43 5.21 -11.89 -6.85
N LEU A 44 3.90 -11.78 -7.06
CA LEU A 44 2.97 -11.37 -6.02
C LEU A 44 2.84 -12.50 -4.99
N ALA A 45 3.26 -12.23 -3.76
CA ALA A 45 3.24 -13.20 -2.66
C ALA A 45 1.97 -13.10 -1.82
N ALA A 46 1.46 -11.89 -1.61
CA ALA A 46 0.26 -11.67 -0.80
C ALA A 46 -0.43 -10.34 -1.12
N LEU A 47 -1.73 -10.30 -0.81
CA LEU A 47 -2.53 -9.08 -0.72
C LEU A 47 -3.10 -8.98 0.69
N HIS A 48 -2.79 -7.90 1.39
CA HIS A 48 -3.29 -7.67 2.75
C HIS A 48 -4.17 -6.43 2.79
N PRO A 49 -5.38 -6.49 3.38
CA PRO A 49 -6.17 -5.29 3.62
C PRO A 49 -5.38 -4.35 4.54
N PHE A 50 -5.39 -3.06 4.21
CA PHE A 50 -4.77 -2.01 4.99
C PHE A 50 -5.83 -1.03 5.46
N VAL A 51 -6.02 -0.98 6.76
CA VAL A 51 -6.83 0.05 7.39
C VAL A 51 -5.91 1.21 7.73
N GLN A 52 -6.03 2.31 6.99
CA GLN A 52 -5.33 3.54 7.34
C GLN A 52 -6.01 4.17 8.56
N PRO A 53 -5.29 4.51 9.63
CA PRO A 53 -5.83 5.41 10.63
C PRO A 53 -6.01 6.80 9.98
N THR A 54 -7.23 7.13 9.59
CA THR A 54 -7.58 8.49 9.16
C THR A 54 -7.68 9.39 10.40
N PRO A 55 -7.20 10.65 10.34
CA PRO A 55 -7.49 11.62 11.38
C PRO A 55 -9.02 11.76 11.48
N GLU A 56 -9.54 11.82 12.72
CA GLU A 56 -10.94 11.58 13.14
C GLU A 56 -12.08 12.36 12.41
N ARG A 57 -11.77 13.15 11.38
CA ARG A 57 -12.69 14.09 10.73
C ARG A 57 -13.32 13.61 9.42
N GLU A 58 -12.82 12.55 8.79
CA GLU A 58 -13.39 12.03 7.53
C GLU A 58 -14.34 10.86 7.81
N LYS A 59 -15.65 11.14 7.74
CA LYS A 59 -16.76 10.20 7.98
C LYS A 59 -16.98 9.18 6.87
N THR A 60 -16.11 9.10 5.88
CA THR A 60 -16.20 8.11 4.80
C THR A 60 -15.56 6.81 5.27
N PRO A 61 -16.30 5.68 5.28
CA PRO A 61 -15.71 4.36 5.52
C PRO A 61 -14.55 4.18 4.55
N LEU A 62 -13.39 3.83 5.09
CA LEU A 62 -12.15 3.63 4.35
C LEU A 62 -12.41 2.94 3.01
N GLU A 63 -12.02 3.57 1.90
CA GLU A 63 -11.82 2.85 0.65
C GLU A 63 -10.98 1.61 0.99
N HIS A 64 -11.38 0.43 0.53
CA HIS A 64 -10.68 -0.82 0.84
C HIS A 64 -9.29 -0.78 0.21
N ILE A 65 -8.31 -0.27 0.94
CA ILE A 65 -6.92 -0.20 0.51
C ILE A 65 -6.31 -1.58 0.75
N PHE A 66 -5.58 -2.09 -0.24
CA PHE A 66 -4.81 -3.32 -0.13
C PHE A 66 -3.34 -3.03 -0.35
N ARG A 67 -2.49 -3.71 0.40
CA ARG A 67 -1.04 -3.75 0.18
C ARG A 67 -0.71 -5.01 -0.61
N ALA A 68 -0.08 -4.84 -1.78
CA ALA A 68 0.51 -5.91 -2.56
C ALA A 68 1.96 -6.15 -2.09
N ILE A 69 2.29 -7.40 -1.76
CA ILE A 69 3.64 -7.80 -1.39
C ILE A 69 4.26 -8.55 -2.56
N LEU A 70 5.31 -7.99 -3.15
CA LEU A 70 6.06 -8.63 -4.24
C LEU A 70 7.41 -9.13 -3.74
N ILE A 71 7.76 -10.36 -4.11
CA ILE A 71 9.06 -10.96 -3.84
C ILE A 71 9.84 -11.10 -5.15
N LYS A 72 11.12 -10.73 -5.17
CA LYS A 72 12.01 -11.02 -6.30
C LYS A 72 12.67 -12.36 -6.06
N LYS A 73 12.55 -13.29 -7.00
CA LYS A 73 13.35 -14.50 -6.95
C LYS A 73 14.77 -14.11 -7.35
N THR A 74 15.67 -14.10 -6.38
CA THR A 74 17.11 -14.12 -6.62
C THR A 74 17.53 -15.59 -6.72
N ASP A 75 18.20 -15.94 -7.81
CA ASP A 75 18.87 -17.25 -7.96
C ASP A 75 19.92 -17.45 -6.86
#